data_AF-A0A7J2MGL1-F1
#
_entry.id   AF-A0A7J2MGL1-F1
#
_cell.length_a   1.000
_cell.length_b   1.000
_cell.length_c   1.000
_cell.angle_alpha   90.00
_cell.angle_beta   90.00
_cell.angle_gamma   90.00
#
_symmetry.space_group_name_H-M   'P 1'
#
loop_
_entity.id
_entity.type
_entity.pdbx_description
1 polymer ?
#
loop_
_entity_poly.entity_id
_entity_poly.type
_entity_poly.pdbx_seq_one_letter_code
_entity_poly.pdbx_strand_id
1 'polypeptide(L)'
;MVRNQYEQELEDLKKDIIKLGNMVDAIINDAVVSLKAMDAAMAQSVIDRDGGVDDLACDIEKACLRLIALQQPMAVDLRTIATALKIQIDLERMGDLAVDIARATIYSKGEQHVKPLIDIPRMSDMT
;
A
#
# COMPACT_ATOMS: atom_id res chain seq x y z
N MET A 1 29.38 14.12 11.62
CA MET A 1 29.01 13.74 10.24
C MET A 1 28.21 12.43 10.18
N VAL A 2 28.49 11.41 11.01
CA VAL A 2 27.71 10.13 11.03
C VAL A 2 26.25 10.30 11.47
N ARG A 3 25.98 11.14 12.47
CA ARG A 3 24.62 11.37 12.99
C ARG A 3 23.66 12.00 11.96
N ASN A 4 24.19 12.86 11.07
CA ASN A 4 23.39 13.55 10.06
C ASN A 4 22.92 12.58 8.96
N GLN A 5 23.74 11.58 8.63
CA GLN A 5 23.38 10.53 7.65
C GLN A 5 22.29 9.61 8.21
N TYR A 6 22.40 9.22 9.48
CA TYR A 6 21.38 8.39 10.14
C TYR A 6 20.02 9.08 10.23
N GLU A 7 20.00 10.36 10.63
CA GLU A 7 18.79 11.17 10.70
C GLU A 7 18.16 11.31 9.30
N GLN A 8 18.97 11.47 8.26
CA GLN A 8 18.50 11.50 6.87
C GLN A 8 17.87 10.17 6.43
N GLU A 9 18.49 9.03 6.74
CA GLU A 9 17.95 7.71 6.40
C GLU A 9 16.63 7.42 7.13
N LEU A 10 16.48 7.87 8.38
CA LEU A 10 15.21 7.79 9.10
C LEU A 10 14.13 8.64 8.45
N GLU A 11 14.46 9.83 7.95
CA GLU A 11 13.48 10.66 7.24
C GLU A 11 13.11 10.09 5.87
N ASP A 12 14.06 9.49 5.16
CA ASP A 12 13.78 8.84 3.89
C ASP A 12 12.90 7.60 4.09
N LEU A 13 13.13 6.80 5.15
CA LEU A 13 12.24 5.71 5.54
C LEU A 13 10.79 6.18 5.77
N LYS A 14 10.60 7.34 6.44
CA LYS A 14 9.24 7.90 6.64
C LYS A 14 8.60 8.32 5.33
N LYS A 15 9.36 8.94 4.42
CA LYS A 15 8.86 9.32 3.10
C LYS A 15 8.43 8.10 2.28
N ASP A 16 9.20 7.02 2.36
CA ASP A 16 8.87 5.78 1.65
C ASP A 16 7.58 5.15 2.18
N ILE A 17 7.35 5.18 3.49
CA ILE A 17 6.07 4.72 4.08
C ILE A 17 4.89 5.58 3.59
N ILE A 18 5.05 6.91 3.56
CA ILE A 18 4.00 7.82 3.06
C ILE A 18 3.73 7.52 1.58
N LYS A 19 4.79 7.30 0.80
CA LYS A 19 4.68 6.95 -0.62
C LYS A 19 3.96 5.62 -0.81
N LEU A 20 4.29 4.59 -0.03
CA LEU A 20 3.61 3.30 -0.04
C LEU A 20 2.11 3.48 0.28
N GLY A 21 1.79 4.26 1.31
CA GLY A 21 0.42 4.57 1.68
C GLY A 21 -0.37 5.22 0.54
N ASN A 22 0.21 6.22 -0.14
CA ASN A 22 -0.42 6.87 -1.29
C ASN A 22 -0.63 5.91 -2.48
N MET A 23 0.30 4.98 -2.70
CA MET A 23 0.18 3.97 -3.76
C MET A 23 -0.96 3.00 -3.46
N VAL A 24 -1.04 2.51 -2.22
CA VAL A 24 -2.11 1.61 -1.76
C VAL A 24 -3.47 2.29 -1.81
N ASP A 25 -3.57 3.55 -1.37
CA ASP A 25 -4.80 4.34 -1.45
C ASP A 25 -5.30 4.49 -2.90
N ALA A 26 -4.39 4.77 -3.84
CA ALA A 26 -4.74 4.84 -5.26
C ALA A 26 -5.24 3.49 -5.81
N ILE A 27 -4.60 2.37 -5.42
CA ILE A 27 -5.01 1.02 -5.83
C ILE A 27 -6.40 0.69 -5.28
N ILE A 28 -6.67 0.99 -4.00
CA ILE A 28 -7.99 0.77 -3.38
C ILE A 28 -9.07 1.55 -4.10
N ASN A 29 -8.85 2.86 -4.31
CA ASN A 29 -9.80 3.73 -4.99
C ASN A 29 -10.09 3.23 -6.40
N ASP A 30 -9.06 2.89 -7.17
CA ASP A 30 -9.22 2.40 -8.53
C ASP A 30 -9.89 1.01 -8.58
N ALA A 31 -9.63 0.14 -7.62
CA ALA A 31 -10.31 -1.16 -7.50
C ALA A 31 -11.81 -0.97 -7.27
N VAL A 32 -12.20 -0.08 -6.36
CA VAL A 32 -13.61 0.22 -6.07
C VAL A 32 -14.30 0.88 -7.26
N VAL A 33 -13.64 1.82 -7.94
CA VAL A 33 -14.16 2.45 -9.16
C VAL A 33 -14.36 1.41 -10.26
N SER A 34 -13.38 0.52 -10.47
CA SER A 34 -13.47 -0.54 -11.47
C SER A 34 -14.66 -1.47 -11.20
N LEU A 35 -14.87 -1.86 -9.93
CA LEU A 35 -16.01 -2.68 -9.52
C LEU A 35 -17.34 -1.98 -9.75
N LYS A 36 -17.45 -0.71 -9.37
CA LYS A 36 -18.67 0.09 -9.57
C LYS A 36 -19.04 0.22 -11.05
N ALA A 37 -18.04 0.44 -11.89
CA ALA A 37 -18.21 0.63 -13.33
C ALA A 37 -18.27 -0.70 -14.13
N MET A 38 -17.97 -1.84 -13.49
CA MET A 38 -17.70 -3.12 -14.18
C MET A 38 -16.60 -2.99 -15.25
N ASP A 39 -15.58 -2.17 -14.98
CA ASP A 39 -14.49 -1.91 -15.91
C ASP A 39 -13.34 -2.91 -15.69
N ALA A 40 -13.36 -3.99 -16.49
CA ALA A 40 -12.34 -5.02 -16.44
C ALA A 40 -10.93 -4.51 -16.87
N ALA A 41 -10.83 -3.47 -17.69
CA ALA A 41 -9.53 -2.94 -18.09
C ALA A 41 -8.89 -2.13 -16.96
N MET A 42 -9.69 -1.32 -16.26
CA MET A 42 -9.26 -0.62 -15.06
C MET A 42 -8.88 -1.61 -13.95
N ALA A 43 -9.68 -2.66 -13.75
CA ALA A 43 -9.37 -3.73 -12.80
C ALA A 43 -8.03 -4.42 -13.13
N GLN A 44 -7.75 -4.72 -14.40
CA GLN A 44 -6.46 -5.29 -14.79
C GLN A 44 -5.30 -4.34 -14.46
N SER A 45 -5.47 -3.03 -14.69
CA SER A 45 -4.46 -2.03 -14.32
C SER A 45 -4.22 -1.93 -12.81
N VAL A 46 -5.18 -2.28 -11.94
CA VAL A 46 -4.97 -2.37 -10.49
C VAL A 46 -4.01 -3.53 -10.19
N ILE A 47 -4.30 -4.72 -10.74
CA ILE A 47 -3.48 -5.93 -10.57
C ILE A 47 -2.04 -5.69 -11.06
N ASP A 48 -1.88 -5.02 -12.20
CA ASP A 48 -0.56 -4.79 -12.79
C ASP A 48 0.30 -3.79 -11.98
N ARG A 49 -0.33 -2.90 -11.20
CA ARG A 49 0.36 -1.88 -10.38
C ARG A 49 0.76 -2.39 -8.99
N ASP A 50 0.15 -3.47 -8.54
CA ASP A 50 0.37 -4.06 -7.21
C ASP A 50 1.81 -4.48 -6.96
N GLY A 51 2.50 -5.01 -7.99
CA GLY A 51 3.92 -5.36 -7.86
C GLY A 51 4.82 -4.18 -7.47
N GLY A 52 4.44 -2.93 -7.78
CA GLY A 52 5.15 -1.75 -7.30
C GLY A 52 4.96 -1.45 -5.82
N VAL A 53 3.82 -1.85 -5.24
CA VAL A 53 3.56 -1.80 -3.79
C VAL A 53 4.44 -2.83 -3.08
N ASP A 54 4.45 -4.07 -3.57
CA ASP A 54 5.29 -5.16 -3.04
C ASP A 54 6.77 -4.79 -3.02
N ASP A 55 7.27 -4.28 -4.15
CA ASP A 55 8.67 -3.87 -4.30
C ASP A 55 9.05 -2.80 -3.27
N LEU A 56 8.20 -1.77 -3.11
CA LEU A 56 8.45 -0.69 -2.16
C LEU A 56 8.34 -1.15 -0.70
N ALA A 57 7.36 -2.01 -0.38
CA ALA A 57 7.23 -2.60 0.94
C ALA A 57 8.47 -3.44 1.31
N CYS A 58 8.97 -4.24 0.36
CA CYS A 58 10.20 -5.01 0.51
C CYS A 58 11.44 -4.09 0.70
N ASP A 59 11.51 -2.98 -0.02
CA ASP A 59 12.61 -2.02 0.14
C ASP A 59 12.58 -1.28 1.48
N ILE A 60 11.39 -0.94 1.98
CA ILE A 60 11.18 -0.41 3.34
C ILE A 60 11.66 -1.42 4.39
N GLU A 61 11.31 -2.70 4.23
CA GLU A 61 11.77 -3.76 5.13
C GLU A 61 13.31 -3.85 5.15
N LYS A 62 13.93 -3.89 3.97
CA LYS A 62 15.41 -3.91 3.85
C LYS A 62 16.05 -2.68 4.49
N ALA A 63 15.46 -1.49 4.33
CA ALA A 63 15.94 -0.26 4.94
C ALA A 63 15.87 -0.33 6.47
N CYS A 64 14.75 -0.80 7.03
CA CYS A 64 14.59 -1.02 8.46
C CYS A 64 15.65 -1.97 9.02
N LEU A 65 15.84 -3.13 8.38
CA LEU A 65 16.83 -4.13 8.80
C LEU A 65 18.27 -3.58 8.73
N ARG A 66 18.60 -2.82 7.68
CA ARG A 66 19.91 -2.14 7.57
C ARG A 66 20.13 -1.14 8.70
N LEU A 67 19.14 -0.30 9.00
CA LEU A 67 19.24 0.69 10.08
C LEU A 67 19.47 0.02 11.43
N ILE A 68 18.74 -1.07 11.72
CA ILE A 68 18.92 -1.85 12.94
C ILE A 68 20.33 -2.43 13.00
N ALA A 69 20.79 -3.07 11.93
CA ALA A 69 22.07 -3.77 11.87
C ALA A 69 23.27 -2.82 11.98
N LEU A 70 23.22 -1.67 11.31
CA LEU A 70 24.37 -0.76 11.19
C LEU A 70 24.45 0.26 12.33
N GLN A 71 23.32 0.69 12.89
CA GLN A 71 23.26 1.84 13.80
C GLN A 71 22.89 1.45 15.23
N GLN A 72 22.44 0.22 15.47
CA GLN A 72 22.03 -0.29 16.79
C GLN A 72 21.13 0.70 17.57
N PRO A 73 20.02 1.16 16.96
CA PRO A 73 19.19 2.21 17.53
C PRO A 73 18.54 1.77 18.85
N MET A 74 18.28 2.73 19.72
CA MET A 74 17.73 2.48 21.05
C MET A 74 16.41 3.22 21.28
N ALA A 75 15.58 2.65 22.16
CA ALA A 75 14.35 3.27 22.68
C ALA A 75 13.43 3.85 21.59
N VAL A 76 13.46 5.17 21.39
CA VAL A 76 12.55 5.88 20.49
C VAL A 76 12.80 5.51 19.04
N ASP A 77 14.05 5.51 18.60
CA ASP A 77 14.38 5.27 17.19
C ASP A 77 14.11 3.82 16.80
N LEU A 78 14.44 2.88 17.68
CA LEU A 78 14.10 1.46 17.47
C LEU A 78 12.58 1.27 17.40
N ARG A 79 11.81 1.98 18.22
CA ARG A 79 10.34 1.91 18.17
C ARG A 79 9.82 2.49 16.85
N THR A 80 10.38 3.59 16.36
CA THR A 80 10.03 4.17 15.05
C THR A 80 10.26 3.16 13.93
N ILE A 81 11.42 2.52 13.90
CA ILE A 81 11.75 1.50 12.87
C ILE A 81 10.85 0.27 13.01
N ALA A 82 10.57 -0.19 14.23
CA ALA A 82 9.65 -1.32 14.45
C ALA A 82 8.21 -0.99 14.03
N THR A 83 7.77 0.25 14.21
CA THR A 83 6.47 0.73 13.73
C THR A 83 6.45 0.79 12.21
N ALA A 84 7.52 1.26 11.56
CA ALA A 84 7.65 1.24 10.11
C ALA A 84 7.51 -0.19 9.53
N LEU A 85 8.18 -1.17 10.14
CA LEU A 85 8.06 -2.58 9.76
C LEU A 85 6.63 -3.12 9.88
N LYS A 86 5.84 -2.66 10.84
CA LYS A 86 4.45 -3.09 10.98
C LYS A 86 3.53 -2.41 9.96
N ILE A 87 3.69 -1.09 9.80
CA ILE A 87 2.87 -0.30 8.89
C ILE A 87 3.03 -0.80 7.45
N GLN A 88 4.25 -1.11 7.01
CA GLN A 88 4.42 -1.61 5.64
C GLN A 88 3.64 -2.90 5.39
N ILE A 89 3.61 -3.83 6.37
CA ILE A 89 2.91 -5.11 6.23
C ILE A 89 1.40 -4.89 6.13
N ASP A 90 0.88 -3.99 6.97
CA ASP A 90 -0.54 -3.65 6.95
C ASP A 90 -0.91 -2.96 5.62
N LEU A 91 -0.03 -2.12 5.06
CA LEU A 91 -0.23 -1.44 3.78
C LEU A 91 -0.18 -2.40 2.58
N GLU A 92 0.80 -3.30 2.53
CA GLU A 92 0.90 -4.32 1.48
C GLU A 92 -0.34 -5.21 1.48
N ARG A 93 -0.77 -5.68 2.64
CA ARG A 93 -2.00 -6.44 2.79
C ARG A 93 -3.26 -5.69 2.35
N MET A 94 -3.30 -4.37 2.52
CA MET A 94 -4.38 -3.53 2.00
C MET A 94 -4.37 -3.48 0.46
N GLY A 95 -3.17 -3.46 -0.16
CA GLY A 95 -2.98 -3.58 -1.61
C GLY A 95 -3.49 -4.93 -2.15
N ASP A 96 -3.08 -6.03 -1.53
CA ASP A 96 -3.54 -7.39 -1.84
C ASP A 96 -5.09 -7.49 -1.85
N LEU A 97 -5.73 -6.95 -0.82
CA LEU A 97 -7.20 -6.95 -0.72
C LEU A 97 -7.86 -6.12 -1.83
N ALA A 98 -7.21 -5.03 -2.27
CA ALA A 98 -7.69 -4.26 -3.41
C ALA A 98 -7.52 -5.02 -4.74
N VAL A 99 -6.45 -5.80 -4.88
CA VAL A 99 -6.29 -6.73 -6.00
C VAL A 99 -7.39 -7.78 -6.02
N ASP A 100 -7.81 -8.31 -4.88
CA ASP A 100 -8.93 -9.25 -4.80
C ASP A 100 -10.27 -8.61 -5.25
N ILE A 101 -10.50 -7.33 -4.93
CA ILE A 101 -11.65 -6.55 -5.44
C ILE A 101 -11.57 -6.42 -6.97
N ALA A 102 -10.39 -6.10 -7.51
CA ALA A 102 -10.19 -6.01 -8.96
C ALA A 102 -10.41 -7.36 -9.66
N ARG A 103 -9.92 -8.47 -9.08
CA ARG A 103 -10.16 -9.82 -9.59
C ARG A 103 -11.66 -10.16 -9.62
N ALA A 104 -12.41 -9.79 -8.58
CA ALA A 104 -13.86 -9.97 -8.56
C ALA A 104 -14.54 -9.23 -9.74
N THR A 105 -14.09 -8.01 -10.04
CA THR A 105 -14.58 -7.24 -11.21
C THR A 105 -14.32 -7.97 -12.54
N ILE A 106 -13.13 -8.54 -12.71
CA ILE A 106 -12.78 -9.32 -13.92
C ILE A 106 -13.64 -10.59 -14.03
N TYR A 107 -13.88 -11.29 -12.92
CA TYR A 107 -14.70 -12.51 -12.92
C TYR A 107 -16.18 -12.23 -13.24
N SER A 108 -16.70 -11.08 -12.80
CA SER A 108 -18.06 -10.63 -13.11
C SER A 108 -18.20 -9.97 -14.50
N LYS A 109 -17.20 -10.09 -15.38
CA LYS A 109 -17.23 -9.47 -16.70
C LYS A 109 -18.44 -9.96 -17.52
N GLY A 110 -19.24 -9.00 -17.99
CA GLY A 110 -20.45 -9.26 -18.77
C GLY A 110 -21.71 -9.46 -17.92
N GLU A 111 -21.58 -9.46 -16.60
CA GLU A 111 -22.70 -9.42 -15.67
C GLU A 111 -23.07 -7.98 -15.33
N GLN A 112 -24.31 -7.78 -14.86
CA GLN A 112 -24.76 -6.51 -14.30
C GLN A 112 -24.94 -6.65 -12.81
N HIS A 113 -24.64 -5.57 -12.09
CA HIS A 113 -24.95 -5.49 -10.67
C HIS A 113 -26.44 -5.73 -10.43
N VAL A 114 -26.78 -6.67 -9.55
CA VAL A 114 -28.17 -6.95 -9.16
C VAL A 114 -28.84 -5.72 -8.55
N LYS A 115 -28.06 -4.89 -7.85
CA LYS A 115 -28.44 -3.58 -7.32
C LYS A 115 -27.27 -2.61 -7.44
N PRO A 116 -27.49 -1.30 -7.62
CA PRO A 116 -26.41 -0.32 -7.61
C PRO A 116 -25.58 -0.40 -6.33
N LEU A 117 -24.25 -0.34 -6.46
CA LEU A 117 -23.34 -0.26 -5.32
C LEU A 117 -23.39 1.16 -4.74
N ILE A 118 -23.95 1.29 -3.54
CA ILE A 118 -24.04 2.58 -2.82
C ILE A 118 -22.97 2.65 -1.73
N ASP A 119 -22.89 1.63 -0.88
CA ASP A 119 -22.08 1.70 0.34
C ASP A 119 -20.59 1.45 0.08
N ILE A 120 -20.24 0.54 -0.85
CA ILE A 120 -18.83 0.25 -1.18
C ILE A 120 -18.10 1.50 -1.72
N PRO A 121 -18.63 2.24 -2.72
CA PRO A 121 -18.00 3.48 -3.16
C PRO A 121 -17.92 4.54 -2.05
N ARG A 122 -18.97 4.67 -1.23
CA ARG A 122 -18.98 5.63 -0.11
C ARG A 122 -17.89 5.35 0.92
N MET A 123 -17.58 4.09 1.20
CA MET A 123 -16.49 3.74 2.12
C MET A 123 -15.12 4.19 1.58
N SER A 124 -14.91 4.10 0.26
CA SER A 124 -13.68 4.56 -0.40
C SER A 124 -13.50 6.07 -0.31
N ASP A 125 -14.59 6.84 -0.50
CA ASP A 125 -14.58 8.31 -0.46
C ASP A 125 -14.34 8.89 0.96
N MET A 126 -14.32 8.06 2.00
CA MET A 126 -14.11 8.47 3.39
C MET A 126 -12.64 8.40 3.85
N THR A 127 -11.77 7.86 3.00
CA THR A 127 -10.31 7.73 3.22
C THR A 127 -9.59 8.98 2.73
#